data_AF-E2S056-F1
#
_entry.id   AF-E2S056-F1
#
_cell.length_a   1.000
_cell.length_b   1.000
_cell.length_c   1.000
_cell.angle_alpha   90.00
_cell.angle_beta   90.00
_cell.angle_gamma   90.00
#
_symmetry.space_group_name_H-M   'P 1'
#
loop_
_entity.id
_entity.type
_entity.pdbx_description
1 polymer ?
#
loop_
_entity_poly.entity_id
_entity_poly.type
_entity_poly.pdbx_seq_one_letter_code
_entity_poly.pdbx_strand_id
1 'polypeptide(L)'
;NERVVGYAAPTVVVGYASNNYDFPSFGFTVVRDNGQSTTSWTGQCHLCDGEEVLYTTWINTNMVSTCQDIKKSNMVGQDKWTRYEQSIAPQPDA
;
A
#
# COMPACT_ATOMS: atom_id res chain seq x y z
N ASN A 1 14.66 -4.51 -7.65
CA ASN A 1 15.53 -3.73 -8.56
C ASN A 1 15.26 -2.21 -8.54
N GLU A 2 14.54 -1.66 -7.55
CA GLU A 2 14.45 -0.20 -7.34
C GLU A 2 15.78 0.43 -6.89
N ARG A 3 16.68 -0.37 -6.30
CA ARG A 3 18.03 0.06 -5.90
C ARG A 3 19.01 0.35 -7.07
N VAL A 4 18.69 -0.05 -8.30
CA VAL A 4 19.64 -0.03 -9.43
C VAL A 4 19.49 1.22 -10.31
N VAL A 5 18.36 1.93 -10.25
CA VAL A 5 18.10 3.07 -11.13
C VAL A 5 18.24 4.37 -10.34
N GLY A 6 19.46 4.89 -10.27
CA GLY A 6 19.89 6.03 -9.47
C GLY A 6 19.28 7.41 -9.79
N TYR A 7 18.08 7.48 -10.37
CA TYR A 7 17.25 8.68 -10.51
C TYR A 7 15.76 8.28 -10.55
N ALA A 8 15.33 7.37 -9.68
CA ALA A 8 13.93 6.97 -9.59
C ALA A 8 13.08 8.23 -9.30
N ALA A 9 12.13 8.52 -10.18
CA ALA A 9 11.20 9.63 -10.02
C ALA A 9 10.59 9.63 -8.60
N PRO A 10 10.36 10.81 -7.98
CA PRO A 10 10.01 10.92 -6.58
C PRO A 10 8.82 10.03 -6.24
N THR A 11 9.02 9.23 -5.19
CA THR A 11 7.94 8.52 -4.51
C THR A 11 7.57 9.33 -3.27
N VAL A 12 6.30 9.70 -3.16
CA VAL A 12 5.79 10.50 -2.05
C VAL A 12 4.76 9.68 -1.29
N VAL A 13 4.87 9.70 0.04
CA VAL A 13 3.93 9.04 0.95
C VAL A 13 3.32 10.06 1.88
N VAL A 14 1.99 10.07 1.99
CA VAL A 14 1.24 10.87 2.96
C VAL A 14 0.13 10.02 3.54
N GLY A 15 -0.09 10.10 4.85
CA GLY A 15 -1.14 9.36 5.51
C GLY A 15 -1.52 9.94 6.86
N TYR A 16 -2.55 9.37 7.46
CA TYR A 16 -3.06 9.77 8.77
C TYR A 16 -3.55 8.55 9.56
N ALA A 17 -3.35 8.59 10.87
CA ALA A 17 -3.90 7.67 11.84
C ALA A 17 -4.33 8.46 13.08
N SER A 18 -5.35 7.98 13.80
CA SER A 18 -5.71 8.57 15.10
C SER A 18 -4.68 8.18 16.16
N ASN A 19 -4.23 9.15 16.96
CA ASN A 19 -3.37 8.88 18.12
C ASN A 19 -4.16 8.65 19.42
N ASN A 20 -5.50 8.59 19.34
CA ASN A 20 -6.38 8.54 20.51
C ASN A 20 -6.82 7.12 20.90
N TYR A 21 -6.45 6.12 20.12
CA TYR A 21 -6.85 4.73 20.33
C TYR A 21 -5.66 3.82 20.12
N ASP A 22 -5.55 2.80 20.97
CA ASP A 22 -4.67 1.67 20.68
C ASP A 22 -5.27 0.92 19.48
N PHE A 23 -4.41 0.60 18.50
CA PHE A 23 -4.80 -0.15 17.29
C PHE A 23 -5.79 0.60 16.37
N PRO A 24 -5.49 1.84 15.95
CA PRO A 24 -6.41 2.68 15.19
C PRO A 24 -6.59 2.20 13.75
N SER A 25 -7.70 2.58 13.14
CA SER A 25 -7.78 2.63 11.68
C SER A 25 -6.88 3.74 11.14
N PHE A 26 -6.35 3.54 9.93
CA PHE A 26 -5.44 4.46 9.29
C PHE A 26 -5.58 4.38 7.77
N GLY A 27 -5.06 5.39 7.10
CA GLY A 27 -4.95 5.39 5.65
C GLY A 27 -3.74 6.18 5.18
N PHE A 28 -3.15 5.74 4.07
CA PHE A 28 -2.03 6.44 3.45
C PHE A 28 -2.04 6.22 1.93
N THR A 29 -1.43 7.17 1.22
CA THR A 29 -1.31 7.17 -0.24
C THR A 29 0.16 7.24 -0.61
N VAL A 30 0.56 6.39 -1.56
CA VAL A 30 1.89 6.39 -2.19
C VAL A 30 1.73 6.76 -3.65
N VAL A 31 2.29 7.90 -4.04
CA VAL A 31 2.42 8.31 -5.44
C VAL A 31 3.80 7.89 -5.93
N ARG A 32 3.87 7.09 -6.98
CA ARG A 32 5.13 6.62 -7.58
C ARG A 32 5.36 7.26 -8.93
N ASP A 33 6.64 7.31 -9.31
CA ASP A 33 7.07 7.65 -10.65
C ASP A 33 6.50 8.96 -11.20
N ASN A 34 6.49 10.03 -10.38
CA ASN A 34 5.89 11.33 -10.71
C ASN A 34 4.38 11.26 -11.04
N GLY A 35 3.64 10.33 -10.45
CA GLY A 35 2.19 10.21 -10.63
C GLY A 35 1.76 9.23 -11.72
N GLN A 36 2.67 8.44 -12.29
CA GLN A 36 2.29 7.37 -13.22
C GLN A 36 1.50 6.26 -12.53
N SER A 37 1.69 6.06 -11.23
CA SER A 37 0.79 5.23 -10.42
C SER A 37 0.59 5.82 -9.04
N THR A 38 -0.61 5.63 -8.49
CA THR A 38 -0.93 6.00 -7.12
C THR A 38 -1.61 4.81 -6.46
N THR A 39 -1.10 4.38 -5.31
CA THR A 39 -1.78 3.37 -4.50
C THR A 39 -2.20 4.00 -3.19
N SER A 40 -3.44 3.76 -2.79
CA SER A 40 -3.94 4.14 -1.47
C SER A 40 -4.30 2.89 -0.68
N TRP A 41 -3.87 2.85 0.57
CA TRP A 41 -4.21 1.81 1.53
C TRP A 41 -5.12 2.39 2.60
N THR A 42 -6.11 1.61 2.98
CA THR A 42 -6.90 1.82 4.19
C THR A 42 -6.91 0.54 4.98
N GLY A 43 -6.70 0.63 6.29
CA GLY A 43 -6.65 -0.53 7.14
C GLY A 43 -6.76 -0.20 8.61
N GLN A 44 -6.46 -1.19 9.43
CA GLN A 44 -6.42 -1.07 10.87
C GLN A 44 -5.19 -1.81 11.41
N CYS A 45 -4.57 -1.23 12.43
CA CYS A 45 -3.60 -1.94 13.24
C CYS A 45 -4.34 -2.91 14.16
N HIS A 46 -3.85 -4.12 14.35
CA HIS A 46 -4.41 -5.13 15.25
C HIS A 46 -3.31 -5.73 16.11
N LEU A 47 -3.65 -6.19 17.32
CA LEU A 47 -2.79 -7.04 18.12
C LEU A 47 -3.24 -8.50 17.95
N CYS A 48 -2.50 -9.28 17.17
CA CYS A 48 -2.77 -10.69 16.90
C CYS A 48 -1.63 -11.53 17.50
N ASP A 49 -1.95 -12.50 18.36
CA ASP A 49 -0.96 -13.39 19.01
C ASP A 49 0.19 -12.65 19.73
N GLY A 50 -0.11 -11.45 20.26
CA GLY A 50 0.87 -10.59 20.94
C GLY A 50 1.72 -9.74 20.00
N GLU A 51 1.49 -9.80 18.68
CA GLU A 51 2.19 -9.01 17.67
C GLU A 51 1.28 -7.99 17.01
N GLU A 52 1.82 -6.79 16.74
CA GLU A 52 1.12 -5.78 15.96
C GLU A 52 1.18 -6.11 14.46
N VAL A 53 0.00 -6.19 13.85
CA VAL A 53 -0.19 -6.52 12.44
C VAL A 53 -1.11 -5.48 11.82
N LEU A 54 -0.74 -4.96 10.65
CA LEU A 54 -1.62 -4.09 9.88
C LEU A 54 -2.29 -4.91 8.78
N TYR A 55 -3.62 -4.99 8.80
CA TYR A 55 -4.40 -5.50 7.67
C TYR A 55 -4.93 -4.32 6.87
N THR A 56 -4.61 -4.30 5.59
CA THR A 56 -4.96 -3.20 4.69
C THR A 56 -5.60 -3.73 3.42
N THR A 57 -6.59 -3.00 2.92
CA THR A 57 -7.05 -3.11 1.53
C THR A 57 -6.46 -1.93 0.77
N TRP A 58 -6.01 -2.17 -0.46
CA TRP A 58 -5.46 -1.13 -1.30
C TRP A 58 -6.17 -1.04 -2.64
N ILE A 59 -6.14 0.18 -3.20
CA ILE A 59 -6.49 0.46 -4.59
C ILE A 59 -5.27 1.07 -5.25
N ASN A 60 -4.79 0.47 -6.33
CA ASN A 60 -3.74 1.03 -7.19
C ASN A 60 -4.38 1.55 -8.47
N THR A 61 -4.23 2.84 -8.73
CA THR A 61 -4.63 3.49 -9.97
C THR A 61 -3.39 3.72 -10.83
N ASN A 62 -3.36 3.13 -12.02
CA ASN A 62 -2.36 3.43 -13.03
C ASN A 62 -2.85 4.55 -13.96
N MET A 63 -1.94 5.44 -14.33
CA MET A 63 -2.20 6.44 -15.35
C MET A 63 -2.51 5.74 -16.69
N VAL A 64 -3.61 6.13 -17.33
CA VAL A 64 -4.02 5.61 -18.64
C VAL A 64 -4.15 6.76 -19.64
N SER A 65 -3.88 6.49 -20.91
CA SER A 65 -3.89 7.51 -21.96
C SER A 65 -5.26 7.69 -22.63
N THR A 66 -6.23 6.81 -22.38
CA THR A 66 -7.55 6.86 -23.04
C THR A 66 -8.70 6.73 -22.05
N CYS A 67 -9.84 7.33 -22.40
CA CYS A 67 -11.06 7.20 -21.61
C CYS A 67 -11.62 5.77 -21.57
N GLN A 68 -11.29 4.94 -22.56
CA GLN A 68 -11.73 3.55 -22.65
C GLN A 68 -11.02 2.68 -21.61
N ASP A 69 -9.76 3.01 -21.30
CA ASP A 69 -8.94 2.27 -20.35
C ASP A 69 -9.21 2.65 -18.89
N ILE A 70 -9.93 3.75 -18.62
CA ILE A 70 -10.28 4.19 -17.26
C ILE A 70 -10.91 3.04 -16.45
N LYS A 71 -11.78 2.25 -17.08
CA LYS A 71 -12.46 1.12 -16.43
C LYS A 71 -11.51 0.02 -15.94
N LYS A 72 -10.29 -0.04 -16.48
CA LYS A 72 -9.25 -1.03 -16.15
C LYS A 72 -8.08 -0.42 -15.36
N SER A 73 -8.12 0.89 -15.09
CA SER A 73 -7.01 1.61 -14.45
C SER A 73 -6.81 1.25 -12.98
N ASN A 74 -7.83 0.71 -12.33
CA ASN A 74 -7.81 0.38 -10.90
C ASN A 74 -7.62 -1.11 -10.67
N MET A 75 -6.65 -1.44 -9.83
CA MET A 75 -6.45 -2.76 -9.23
C MET A 75 -6.77 -2.67 -7.75
N VAL A 76 -7.29 -3.76 -7.17
CA VAL A 76 -7.61 -3.86 -5.75
C VAL A 76 -6.92 -5.09 -5.17
N GLY A 77 -6.39 -4.97 -3.97
CA GLY A 77 -5.78 -6.09 -3.26
C GLY A 77 -5.74 -5.85 -1.75
N GLN A 78 -5.06 -6.75 -1.05
CA GLN A 78 -4.86 -6.67 0.38
C GLN A 78 -3.40 -6.94 0.72
N ASP A 79 -2.90 -6.23 1.72
CA ASP A 79 -1.56 -6.46 2.28
C ASP A 79 -1.66 -6.65 3.79
N LYS A 80 -0.85 -7.59 4.28
CA LYS A 80 -0.58 -7.82 5.70
C LYS A 80 0.83 -7.31 6.02
N TRP A 81 0.93 -6.35 6.93
CA TRP A 81 2.21 -5.74 7.33
C TRP A 81 2.60 -6.17 8.73
N THR A 82 3.88 -6.48 8.91
CA THR A 82 4.50 -6.85 10.19
C THR A 82 5.66 -5.92 10.51
N ARG A 83 6.04 -5.81 11.79
CA ARG A 83 7.19 -4.99 12.22
C ARG A 83 8.54 -5.56 11.80
N TYR A 84 8.64 -6.88 11.63
CA TYR A 84 9.84 -7.58 11.18
C TYR A 84 9.84 -7.77 9.66
N GLU A 85 11.04 -7.87 9.10
CA GLU A 85 11.27 -8.16 7.69
C GLU A 85 10.74 -9.56 7.36
N GLN A 86 9.90 -9.65 6.34
CA GLN A 86 9.40 -10.93 5.85
C GLN A 86 10.42 -11.52 4.87
N SER A 87 11.00 -12.66 5.24
CA SER A 87 12.01 -13.35 4.43
C SER A 87 11.41 -14.15 3.26
N ILE A 88 10.09 -14.30 3.20
CA ILE A 88 9.37 -15.11 2.22
C ILE A 88 8.09 -14.36 1.82
N ALA A 89 7.92 -14.09 0.52
CA ALA A 89 6.68 -13.53 0.01
C ALA A 89 5.50 -14.47 0.34
N PRO A 90 4.31 -13.95 0.71
CA PRO A 90 3.17 -14.80 1.05
C PRO A 90 2.86 -15.77 -0.10
N GLN A 91 2.82 -17.07 0.20
CA GLN A 91 2.21 -18.02 -0.72
C GLN A 91 0.69 -17.82 -0.66
N PRO A 92 -0.03 -17.86 -1.79
CA PRO A 92 -1.49 -17.84 -1.75
C PRO A 92 -1.99 -19.04 -0.94
N ASP A 93 -2.98 -18.81 -0.09
CA ASP A 93 -3.63 -19.88 0.68
C ASP A 93 -4.22 -20.93 -0.28
N ALA A 94 -3.98 -22.21 0.04
CA ALA A 94 -4.38 -23.37 -0.74
C ALA A 94 -5.90 -23.61 -0.76
#